data_AF-A0A8C6RAQ6-F1
#
_entry.id   AF-A0A8C6RAQ6-F1
#
_cell.length_a   1.000
_cell.length_b   1.000
_cell.length_c   1.000
_cell.angle_alpha   90.00
_cell.angle_beta   90.00
_cell.angle_gamma   90.00
#
_symmetry.space_group_name_H-M   'P 1'
#
loop_
_entity.id
_entity.type
_entity.pdbx_description
1 polymer ?
#
loop_
_entity_poly.entity_id
_entity_poly.type
_entity_poly.pdbx_seq_one_letter_code
_entity_poly.pdbx_strand_id
1 'polypeptide(L)' 'MDSEKILDLIDDLPYEDVAIPLTELPESEPDNGGTMESVKEQEMRWTDLALQYLHENVPPAVN' A
#
# COMPACT_ATOMS: atom_id res chain seq x y z
N MET A 1 -0.28 43.54 22.42
CA MET A 1 -1.66 43.40 21.91
C MET A 1 -1.62 42.51 20.68
N ASP A 2 -0.86 41.41 20.80
CA ASP A 2 -0.31 40.68 19.65
C ASP A 2 -0.44 39.16 19.83
N SER A 3 -0.83 38.68 21.03
CA SER A 3 -1.08 37.26 21.29
C SER A 3 -2.44 36.81 20.73
N GLU A 4 -3.49 37.59 20.97
CA GLU A 4 -4.86 37.27 20.50
C GLU A 4 -4.93 37.28 18.97
N LYS A 5 -4.20 38.21 18.32
CA LYS A 5 -4.10 38.28 16.85
C LYS A 5 -3.39 37.07 16.23
N ILE A 6 -2.51 36.39 16.98
CA ILE A 6 -1.83 35.19 16.49
C ILE A 6 -2.79 33.99 16.53
N LEU A 7 -3.68 33.92 17.53
CA LEU A 7 -4.67 32.86 17.63
C LEU A 7 -5.71 32.95 16.51
N ASP A 8 -6.26 34.15 16.24
CA ASP A 8 -7.20 34.36 15.13
C ASP A 8 -6.57 34.01 13.76
N LEU A 9 -5.26 34.22 13.59
CA LEU A 9 -4.54 33.96 12.34
C LEU A 9 -4.27 32.46 12.10
N ILE A 10 -4.27 31.64 13.15
CA ILE A 10 -4.07 30.18 13.06
C ILE A 10 -5.34 29.50 12.54
N ASP A 11 -6.51 29.99 12.96
CA ASP A 11 -7.81 29.46 12.54
C ASP A 11 -8.15 29.84 11.07
N ASP A 12 -7.58 30.92 10.55
CA ASP A 12 -7.74 31.39 9.17
C ASP A 12 -6.81 30.72 8.14
N LEU A 13 -5.98 29.75 8.56
CA LEU A 13 -5.13 29.00 7.63
C LEU A 13 -5.98 28.02 6.81
N PRO A 14 -5.80 27.97 5.47
CA PRO A 14 -6.54 27.03 4.65
C PRO A 14 -6.10 25.60 5.00
N TYR A 15 -7.05 24.81 5.50
CA TYR A 15 -6.95 23.36 5.56
C TYR A 15 -7.20 22.80 4.17
N GLU A 16 -6.24 23.01 3.27
CA GLU A 16 -6.26 22.38 1.96
C GLU A 16 -5.58 21.01 2.07
N ASP A 17 -6.33 19.96 1.77
CA ASP A 17 -5.78 18.61 1.73
C ASP A 17 -4.76 18.51 0.59
N VAL A 18 -3.60 17.94 0.90
CA VAL A 18 -2.61 17.62 -0.14
C VAL A 18 -3.11 16.39 -0.90
N ALA A 19 -3.16 16.47 -2.23
CA ALA A 19 -3.45 15.31 -3.06
C ALA A 19 -2.31 14.30 -2.96
N ILE A 20 -2.51 13.21 -2.21
CA ILE A 20 -1.53 12.15 -2.06
C ILE A 20 -1.81 11.05 -3.11
N PRO A 21 -0.81 10.64 -3.91
CA PRO A 21 -0.98 9.53 -4.84
C PRO A 21 -1.20 8.22 -4.08
N LEU A 22 -2.43 7.70 -4.09
CA LEU A 22 -2.76 6.46 -3.37
C LEU A 22 -1.94 5.26 -3.84
N THR A 23 -1.50 5.24 -5.11
CA THR A 23 -0.66 4.19 -5.67
C THR A 23 0.75 4.14 -5.08
N GLU A 24 1.22 5.24 -4.49
CA GLU A 24 2.53 5.33 -3.82
C GLU A 24 2.44 5.03 -2.32
N LEU A 25 1.22 4.92 -1.78
CA LEU A 25 1.00 4.55 -0.40
C LEU A 25 0.96 3.01 -0.25
N PRO A 26 1.35 2.48 0.92
CA PRO A 26 1.11 1.09 1.26
C PRO A 26 -0.39 0.82 1.47
N GLU A 27 -0.81 -0.43 1.28
CA GLU A 27 -2.20 -0.83 1.56
C GLU A 27 -2.54 -0.65 3.04
N SER A 28 -3.76 -0.14 3.32
CA SER A 28 -4.19 0.22 4.67
C SER A 28 -4.46 -0.99 5.58
N GLU A 29 -4.79 -2.15 5.00
CA GLU A 29 -4.86 -3.43 5.70
C GLU A 29 -3.84 -4.39 5.07
N PRO A 30 -2.71 -4.66 5.73
CA PRO A 30 -1.85 -5.76 5.31
C PRO A 30 -2.55 -7.08 5.66
N ASP A 31 -3.47 -7.54 4.79
CA ASP A 31 -4.16 -8.84 4.89
C ASP A 31 -3.17 -10.01 5.05
N ASN A 32 -1.93 -9.81 4.59
CA ASN A 32 -0.86 -10.80 4.70
C ASN A 32 0.41 -10.26 5.39
N GLY A 33 0.27 -9.47 6.47
CA GLY A 33 1.42 -9.03 7.30
C GLY A 33 2.59 -8.42 6.51
N GLY A 34 2.29 -7.83 5.35
CA GLY A 34 3.21 -7.70 4.24
C GLY A 34 3.51 -6.26 3.89
N THR A 35 4.72 -5.87 4.27
CA THR A 35 5.62 -4.87 3.66
C THR A 35 5.14 -3.41 3.53
N MET A 36 6.03 -2.48 3.92
CA MET A 36 5.95 -1.03 3.68
C MET A 36 6.03 -0.64 2.17
N GLU A 37 5.83 -1.58 1.25
CA GLU A 37 5.87 -1.34 -0.19
C GLU A 37 4.57 -0.69 -0.66
N SER A 38 4.67 0.16 -1.68
CA SER A 38 3.52 0.82 -2.30
C SER A 38 2.68 -0.15 -3.14
N VAL A 39 1.40 0.19 -3.32
CA VAL A 39 0.48 -0.57 -4.21
C VAL A 39 1.10 -0.78 -5.60
N LYS A 40 1.69 0.28 -6.15
CA LYS A 40 2.33 0.24 -7.47
C LYS A 40 3.48 -0.78 -7.53
N GLU A 41 4.30 -0.86 -6.48
CA GLU A 41 5.41 -1.81 -6.44
C GLU A 41 4.91 -3.26 -6.34
N GLN A 42 3.85 -3.49 -5.56
CA GLN A 42 3.23 -4.80 -5.43
C GLN A 42 2.68 -5.33 -6.76
N GLU A 43 2.00 -4.48 -7.53
CA GLU A 43 1.46 -4.82 -8.86
C GLU A 43 2.56 -5.19 -9.86
N MET A 44 3.76 -4.64 -9.70
CA MET A 44 4.91 -4.93 -10.56
C MET A 44 5.62 -6.24 -10.19
N ARG A 45 5.29 -6.87 -9.06
CA ARG A 45 5.91 -8.13 -8.67
C ARG A 45 5.38 -9.25 -9.56
N TRP A 46 6.31 -10.07 -10.07
CA TRP A 46 5.95 -11.29 -10.75
C TRP A 46 5.67 -12.38 -9.72
N THR A 47 4.39 -12.60 -9.43
CA THR A 47 3.93 -13.60 -8.45
C THR A 47 3.63 -14.96 -9.07
N ASP A 48 3.54 -15.03 -10.40
CA ASP A 48 3.28 -16.27 -11.12
C ASP A 48 4.56 -17.09 -11.35
N LEU A 49 4.69 -18.16 -10.56
CA LEU A 49 5.83 -19.10 -10.61
C LEU A 49 5.53 -20.36 -11.42
N ALA A 50 4.35 -20.46 -12.04
CA ALA A 50 3.92 -21.63 -12.83
C ALA A 50 3.99 -22.97 -12.06
N LEU A 51 3.92 -22.94 -10.72
CA LEU A 51 4.05 -24.14 -9.87
C LEU A 51 2.95 -25.19 -10.11
N GLN A 52 1.82 -24.80 -10.71
CA GLN A 52 0.75 -25.71 -11.11
C GLN A 52 1.24 -26.89 -11.95
N TYR A 53 2.26 -26.68 -12.79
CA TYR A 53 2.78 -27.73 -13.68
C TYR A 53 3.57 -28.80 -12.92
N LEU A 54 4.03 -28.55 -11.70
CA LEU A 54 4.73 -29.56 -10.91
C LEU A 54 3.79 -30.70 -10.50
N HIS A 55 2.53 -30.40 -10.19
CA HIS A 55 1.57 -31.39 -9.73
C HIS A 55 1.14 -32.37 -10.84
N GLU A 56 1.04 -31.90 -12.09
CA GLU A 56 0.68 -32.74 -13.25
C GLU A 56 1.81 -33.66 -13.70
N ASN A 57 3.06 -33.32 -13.38
CA ASN A 57 4.25 -34.10 -13.75
C ASN A 57 4.68 -35.11 -12.67
N VAL A 58 3.98 -35.19 -11.53
CA VAL A 58 4.21 -36.25 -10.55
C VAL A 58 3.50 -37.51 -11.05
N PRO A 59 4.23 -38.54 -11.52
CA PRO A 59 3.59 -39.81 -11.87
C PRO A 59 2.86 -40.33 -10.62
N PRO A 60 1.62 -40.86 -10.76
CA PRO A 60 0.91 -41.43 -9.63
C PRO A 60 1.83 -42.48 -8.99
N ALA A 61 2.15 -42.30 -7.71
CA ALA A 61 2.91 -43.27 -6.95
C ALA A 61 2.12 -44.59 -7.00
N VAL A 62 2.58 -45.51 -7.85
CA VAL A 62 2.06 -46.88 -7.93
C VAL A 62 2.35 -47.52 -6.57
N ASN A 63 1.28 -47.77 -5.83
CA ASN A 63 1.27 -48.58 -4.60
C ASN A 63 0.90 -50.01 -4.98
#